data_AF-A0A1G2EU22-F1
#
_entry.id   AF-A0A1G2EU22-F1
#
_cell.length_a   1.000
_cell.length_b   1.000
_cell.length_c   1.000
_cell.angle_alpha   90.00
_cell.angle_beta   90.00
_cell.angle_gamma   90.00
#
_symmetry.space_group_name_H-M   'P 1'
#
loop_
_entity.id
_entity.type
_entity.pdbx_description
1 polymer ?
#
loop_
_entity_poly.entity_id
_entity_poly.type
_entity_poly.pdbx_seq_one_letter_code
_entity_poly.pdbx_strand_id
1 'polypeptide(L)' 'MREINHKGYQIKADAYQDEEGKWVPRAEISPIDGSKNIEESPLVWLSEKFEDRPKAEGFALESAQFYIDTNF' A
#
# COMPACT_ATOMS: atom_id res chain seq x y z
N MET A 1 -3.60 4.31 -9.07
CA MET A 1 -3.75 2.97 -8.47
C MET A 1 -2.93 1.97 -9.25
N ARG A 2 -2.13 1.17 -8.53
CA ARG A 2 -1.33 0.05 -9.04
C ARG A 2 -1.68 -1.21 -8.26
N GLU A 3 -1.75 -2.33 -8.94
CA GLU A 3 -2.07 -3.62 -8.32
C GLU A 3 -1.04 -4.66 -8.74
N ILE A 4 -0.50 -5.41 -7.77
CA ILE A 4 0.44 -6.51 -8.00
C ILE A 4 0.15 -7.69 -7.08
N ASN A 5 0.66 -8.86 -7.45
CA ASN A 5 0.71 -10.03 -6.57
C ASN A 5 2.15 -10.21 -6.05
N HIS A 6 2.30 -10.38 -4.73
CA HIS A 6 3.58 -10.58 -4.07
C HIS A 6 3.45 -11.62 -2.95
N LYS A 7 4.24 -12.70 -2.98
CA LYS A 7 4.28 -13.77 -1.96
C LYS A 7 2.90 -14.34 -1.53
N GLY A 8 1.97 -14.49 -2.48
CA GLY A 8 0.62 -15.00 -2.18
C GLY A 8 -0.35 -13.95 -1.63
N TYR A 9 0.03 -12.67 -1.69
CA TYR A 9 -0.81 -11.53 -1.36
C TYR A 9 -1.04 -10.65 -2.58
N GLN A 10 -2.25 -10.11 -2.72
CA GLN A 10 -2.57 -9.03 -3.62
C GLN A 10 -2.30 -7.70 -2.90
N ILE A 11 -1.57 -6.81 -3.54
CA ILE A 11 -1.29 -5.46 -3.08
C ILE A 11 -2.00 -4.49 -4.01
N LYS A 12 -2.86 -3.63 -3.45
CA LYS A 12 -3.45 -2.49 -4.15
C LYS A 12 -2.87 -1.20 -3.60
N ALA A 13 -1.89 -0.65 -4.30
CA ALA A 13 -1.25 0.61 -3.97
C ALA A 13 -2.01 1.78 -4.61
N ASP A 14 -2.33 2.78 -3.81
CA ASP A 14 -2.96 4.02 -4.25
C ASP A 14 -2.42 5.21 -3.45
N ALA A 15 -2.94 6.40 -3.73
CA ALA A 15 -2.69 7.57 -2.91
C ALA A 15 -3.93 8.46 -2.87
N TYR A 16 -4.14 9.14 -1.75
CA TYR A 16 -5.19 10.14 -1.58
C TYR A 16 -4.57 11.49 -1.25
N GLN A 17 -5.29 12.58 -1.54
CA GLN A 17 -4.81 13.92 -1.26
C GLN A 17 -5.26 14.35 0.14
N ASP A 18 -4.36 14.88 0.96
CA ASP A 18 -4.68 15.45 2.27
C ASP A 18 -5.19 16.90 2.16
N GLU A 19 -5.54 17.50 3.31
CA GLU A 19 -6.03 18.88 3.40
C GLU A 19 -5.00 19.92 2.90
N GLU A 20 -3.71 19.59 2.91
CA GLU A 20 -2.62 20.45 2.43
C GLU A 20 -2.34 20.27 0.93
N GLY A 21 -3.13 19.43 0.26
CA GLY A 21 -2.97 19.14 -1.15
C GLY A 21 -1.84 18.16 -1.48
N LYS A 22 -1.26 17.48 -0.48
CA LYS A 22 -0.19 16.50 -0.66
C LYS A 22 -0.75 15.11 -0.86
N TRP A 23 -0.06 14.30 -1.65
CA TRP A 23 -0.41 12.90 -1.87
C TRP A 23 0.13 12.04 -0.73
N VAL A 24 -0.79 11.41 -0.01
CA VAL A 24 -0.51 10.45 1.05
C VAL A 24 -0.62 9.04 0.47
N PRO A 25 0.44 8.21 0.57
CA PRO A 25 0.45 6.85 0.05
C PRO A 25 -0.42 5.93 0.91
N ARG A 26 -1.12 4.99 0.26
CA ARG A 26 -1.86 3.92 0.92
C ARG A 26 -1.73 2.61 0.16
N ALA A 27 -1.77 1.49 0.86
CA ALA A 27 -1.83 0.18 0.25
C ALA A 27 -2.80 -0.74 0.98
N GLU A 28 -3.64 -1.45 0.23
CA GLU A 28 -4.44 -2.55 0.76
C GLU A 28 -3.73 -3.87 0.44
N ILE A 29 -3.68 -4.78 1.43
CA ILE A 29 -3.04 -6.09 1.30
C ILE A 29 -4.08 -7.15 1.60
N SER A 30 -4.31 -8.05 0.65
CA SER A 30 -5.28 -9.14 0.73
C SER A 30 -4.62 -10.48 0.42
N PRO A 31 -4.85 -11.57 1.17
CA PRO A 31 -4.35 -12.89 0.80
C PRO A 31 -5.09 -13.43 -0.44
N ILE A 32 -4.35 -13.99 -1.41
CA ILE A 32 -4.93 -14.51 -2.67
C ILE A 32 -5.72 -15.81 -2.44
N ASP A 33 -5.21 -16.69 -1.58
CA ASP A 33 -5.77 -18.03 -1.36
C ASP A 33 -6.85 -18.07 -0.24
N GLY A 34 -7.29 -16.91 0.26
CA GLY A 34 -8.29 -16.83 1.35
C GLY A 34 -7.90 -17.53 2.66
N SER A 35 -6.66 -18.02 2.76
CA SER A 35 -6.20 -18.99 3.76
C SER A 35 -5.48 -18.36 4.96
N LYS A 36 -5.30 -17.04 4.96
CA LYS A 36 -4.76 -16.31 6.10
C LYS A 36 -5.80 -15.31 6.60
N ASN A 37 -6.33 -15.54 7.80
CA ASN A 37 -7.20 -14.61 8.55
C ASN A 37 -6.40 -13.37 8.98
N ILE A 38 -5.83 -12.63 8.04
CA ILE A 38 -5.21 -11.33 8.31
C ILE A 38 -6.32 -10.32 8.09
N GLU A 39 -6.63 -9.53 9.12
CA GLU A 39 -7.52 -8.39 8.97
C GLU A 39 -6.95 -7.50 7.85
N GLU A 40 -7.70 -7.39 6.76
CA GLU A 40 -7.42 -6.46 5.67
C GLU A 40 -7.39 -5.05 6.24
N SER A 41 -6.19 -4.58 6.57
CA SER A 41 -5.97 -3.25 7.11
C SER A 41 -5.19 -2.44 6.10
N PRO A 42 -5.73 -1.32 5.61
CA PRO A 42 -4.98 -0.46 4.71
C PRO A 42 -3.75 0.08 5.44
N LEU A 43 -2.56 -0.15 4.88
CA LEU A 43 -1.35 0.52 5.30
C LEU A 43 -1.41 1.95 4.79
N VAL A 44 -1.26 2.92 5.70
CA VAL A 44 -1.23 4.34 5.38
C VAL A 44 0.00 4.95 6.02
N TRP A 45 0.82 5.65 5.24
CA TRP A 45 2.01 6.32 5.75
C TRP A 45 1.75 7.82 5.88
N LEU A 46 1.08 8.21 6.97
CA LEU A 46 0.65 9.60 7.21
C LEU A 46 1.81 10.60 7.35
N SER A 47 3.01 10.12 7.72
CA SER A 47 4.22 10.95 7.78
C SER A 47 4.80 11.24 6.40
N GLU A 48 4.46 10.43 5.40
CA GLU A 48 5.02 10.52 4.06
C GLU A 48 4.05 11.29 3.15
N LYS A 49 4.54 12.40 2.62
CA LYS A 49 3.76 13.32 1.79
C LYS A 49 4.50 13.61 0.50
N PHE A 50 3.82 13.46 -0.64
CA PHE A 50 4.40 13.62 -1.96
C PHE A 50 3.68 14.71 -2.75
N GLU A 51 4.41 15.43 -3.61
CA GLU A 51 3.81 16.38 -4.56
C GLU A 51 3.11 15.65 -5.73
N ASP A 52 3.54 14.43 -6.05
CA ASP A 52 3.14 13.69 -7.23
C ASP A 52 2.44 12.38 -6.85
N ARG A 53 1.20 12.17 -7.32
CA ARG A 53 0.46 10.92 -7.13
C ARG A 53 1.27 9.67 -7.54
N PRO A 54 1.93 9.62 -8.72
CA PRO A 54 2.69 8.44 -9.12
C PRO A 54 3.86 8.11 -8.19
N LYS A 55 4.46 9.11 -7.52
CA LYS A 55 5.51 8.88 -6.52
C LYS A 55 4.93 8.28 -5.25
N ALA A 56 3.81 8.82 -4.74
CA ALA A 56 3.12 8.26 -3.59
C ALA A 56 2.68 6.81 -3.84
N GLU A 57 2.13 6.51 -5.02
CA GLU A 57 1.76 5.14 -5.39
C GLU A 57 2.96 4.21 -5.48
N GLY A 58 4.09 4.69 -6.01
CA GLY A 58 5.35 3.94 -6.05
C GLY A 58 5.86 3.59 -4.65
N PHE A 59 5.89 4.60 -3.76
CA PHE A 59 6.27 4.41 -2.37
C PHE A 59 5.35 3.45 -1.62
N ALA A 60 4.02 3.58 -1.81
CA ALA A 60 3.04 2.66 -1.22
C ALA A 60 3.29 1.21 -1.65
N LEU A 61 3.60 1.00 -2.94
CA LEU A 61 3.86 -0.31 -3.50
C LEU A 61 5.15 -0.95 -2.97
N GLU A 62 6.24 -0.19 -2.91
CA GLU A 62 7.52 -0.66 -2.37
C GLU A 62 7.41 -0.97 -0.87
N SER A 63 6.76 -0.08 -0.13
CA SER A 63 6.57 -0.23 1.32
C SER A 63 5.65 -1.40 1.67
N ALA A 64 4.60 -1.64 0.88
CA ALA A 64 3.73 -2.80 1.06
C ALA A 64 4.45 -4.12 0.77
N GLN A 65 5.29 -4.20 -0.27
CA GLN A 65 6.13 -5.37 -0.52
C GLN A 65 7.10 -5.62 0.65
N PHE A 66 7.76 -4.56 1.13
CA PHE A 66 8.67 -4.66 2.27
C PHE A 66 7.95 -5.11 3.55
N TYR A 67 6.73 -4.60 3.79
CA TYR A 67 5.91 -5.01 4.92
C TYR A 67 5.59 -6.50 4.86
N ILE A 68 5.19 -7.01 3.69
CA ILE A 68 4.94 -8.44 3.49
C ILE A 68 6.22 -9.24 3.72
N ASP A 69 7.35 -8.78 3.16
CA ASP A 69 8.63 -9.48 3.29
C ASP A 69 9.14 -9.57 4.74
N THR A 70 8.77 -8.61 5.58
CA THR A 70 9.23 -8.52 6.97
C THR A 70 8.28 -9.24 7.93
N ASN A 71 6.97 -9.28 7.64
CA ASN A 71 5.95 -9.78 8.57
C ASN A 71 5.34 -11.14 8.20
N PHE A 72 5.48 -11.61 6.95
CA PHE A 72 4.81 -12.82 6.44
C PHE A 72 5.75 -13.79 5.71
#